data_AF-A0A1M5KZT3-F1
#
_entry.id   AF-A0A1M5KZT3-F1
#
_cell.length_a   1.000
_cell.length_b   1.000
_cell.length_c   1.000
_cell.angle_alpha   90.00
_cell.angle_beta   90.00
_cell.angle_gamma   90.00
#
_symmetry.space_group_name_H-M   'P 1'
#
loop_
_entity.id
_entity.type
_entity.pdbx_description
1 polymer ?
#
loop_
_entity_poly.entity_id
_entity_poly.type
_entity_poly.pdbx_seq_one_letter_code
_entity_poly.pdbx_strand_id
1 'polypeptide(L)'
;MPPVSQKETNQKEKDLYYAVLSFLKSVRKAGRTTDVEWREYKEKLLKIAPTPDMGKAADMWTMDNLDQFSPDNKQLPPLNDMDYVANISPKFASQLMEAMYYGMLNLTQANLISDEIQDADPECVSTASLEELLVKLWIGNAKSYRKVVAN
;
A
#
# COMPACT_ATOMS: atom_id res chain seq x y z
N MET A 1 -7.24 -28.18 -3.10
CA MET A 1 -6.34 -27.12 -3.59
C MET A 1 -4.95 -27.40 -3.06
N PRO A 2 -3.91 -27.47 -3.91
CA PRO A 2 -2.54 -27.54 -3.41
C PRO A 2 -2.25 -26.29 -2.55
N PRO A 3 -1.42 -26.40 -1.49
CA PRO A 3 -1.02 -25.25 -0.70
C PRO A 3 -0.31 -24.26 -1.61
N VAL A 4 -0.85 -23.04 -1.70
CA VAL A 4 -0.20 -21.93 -2.40
C VAL A 4 1.14 -21.70 -1.72
N SER A 5 2.22 -21.70 -2.49
CA SER A 5 3.55 -21.43 -1.95
C SER A 5 3.57 -20.03 -1.34
N GLN A 6 4.24 -19.85 -0.20
CA GLN A 6 4.39 -18.54 0.45
C GLN A 6 4.96 -17.48 -0.51
N LYS A 7 5.81 -17.90 -1.46
CA LYS A 7 6.34 -17.03 -2.52
C LYS A 7 5.25 -16.53 -3.48
N GLU A 8 4.30 -17.38 -3.83
CA GLU A 8 3.16 -17.02 -4.69
C GLU A 8 2.19 -16.08 -3.95
N THR A 9 1.95 -16.34 -2.65
CA THR A 9 1.15 -15.43 -1.81
C THR A 9 1.78 -14.04 -1.71
N ASN A 10 3.09 -13.95 -1.43
CA ASN A 10 3.80 -12.67 -1.36
C ASN A 10 3.73 -11.90 -2.68
N GLN A 11 3.86 -12.58 -3.82
CA GLN A 11 3.73 -11.94 -5.13
C GLN A 11 2.32 -11.41 -5.36
N LYS A 12 1.28 -12.18 -5.03
CA LYS A 12 -0.11 -11.72 -5.14
C LYS A 12 -0.41 -10.53 -4.22
N GLU A 13 0.11 -10.53 -3.00
CA GLU A 13 -0.01 -9.39 -2.08
C GLU A 13 0.66 -8.14 -2.65
N LYS A 14 1.82 -8.29 -3.28
CA LYS A 14 2.53 -7.21 -3.97
C LYS A 14 1.77 -6.68 -5.18
N ASP A 15 1.25 -7.57 -6.03
CA ASP A 15 0.44 -7.20 -7.20
C ASP A 15 -0.83 -6.45 -6.78
N LEU A 16 -1.45 -6.91 -5.68
CA LEU A 16 -2.63 -6.27 -5.10
C LEU A 16 -2.32 -4.85 -4.61
N TYR A 17 -1.23 -4.68 -3.84
CA TYR A 17 -0.77 -3.37 -3.38
C TYR A 17 -0.60 -2.39 -4.55
N TYR A 18 0.12 -2.81 -5.60
CA TYR A 18 0.37 -1.94 -6.74
C TYR A 18 -0.88 -1.66 -7.57
N ALA A 19 -1.83 -2.60 -7.66
CA ALA A 19 -3.10 -2.36 -8.33
C ALA A 19 -3.90 -1.26 -7.63
N VAL A 20 -3.97 -1.28 -6.30
CA VAL A 20 -4.65 -0.26 -5.49
C VAL A 20 -3.95 1.09 -5.64
N LEU A 21 -2.62 1.14 -5.43
CA LEU A 21 -1.85 2.36 -5.55
C LEU A 21 -2.00 2.99 -6.95
N SER A 22 -1.91 2.18 -8.01
CA SER A 22 -2.07 2.66 -9.39
C SER A 22 -3.47 3.22 -9.65
N PHE A 23 -4.50 2.59 -9.09
CA PHE A 23 -5.87 3.07 -9.21
C PHE A 23 -6.05 4.40 -8.49
N LEU A 24 -5.62 4.51 -7.23
CA LEU A 24 -5.65 5.77 -6.47
C LEU A 24 -4.93 6.91 -7.22
N LYS A 25 -3.74 6.63 -7.77
CA LYS A 25 -3.00 7.58 -8.62
C LYS A 25 -3.83 8.07 -9.79
N SER A 26 -4.51 7.16 -10.49
CA SER A 26 -5.38 7.48 -11.63
C SER A 26 -6.55 8.36 -11.21
N VAL A 27 -7.28 7.96 -10.16
CA VAL A 27 -8.46 8.70 -9.67
C VAL A 27 -8.08 10.10 -9.21
N ARG A 28 -7.00 10.25 -8.44
CA ARG A 28 -6.53 11.56 -7.95
C ARG A 28 -6.06 12.45 -9.09
N LYS A 29 -5.33 11.89 -10.06
CA LYS A 29 -4.88 12.64 -11.24
C LYS A 29 -6.05 13.13 -12.10
N ALA A 30 -7.09 12.31 -12.25
CA ALA A 30 -8.29 12.66 -13.03
C ALA A 30 -9.31 13.49 -12.23
N GLY A 31 -9.18 13.54 -10.90
CA GLY A 31 -10.14 14.14 -9.97
C GLY A 31 -11.46 13.38 -9.83
N ARG A 32 -11.63 12.26 -10.55
CA ARG A 32 -12.84 11.43 -10.55
C ARG A 32 -12.54 10.04 -11.11
N THR A 33 -13.49 9.13 -10.93
CA THR A 33 -13.49 7.81 -11.57
C THR A 33 -14.88 7.50 -12.09
N THR A 34 -14.95 6.72 -13.16
CA THR A 34 -16.19 6.25 -13.77
C THR A 34 -16.58 4.86 -13.28
N ASP A 35 -17.85 4.50 -13.41
CA ASP A 35 -18.33 3.16 -13.06
C ASP A 35 -17.61 2.04 -13.83
N VAL A 36 -17.17 2.33 -15.05
CA VAL A 36 -16.43 1.38 -15.90
C VAL A 36 -15.04 1.14 -15.32
N GLU A 37 -14.29 2.20 -15.04
CA GLU A 37 -12.96 2.10 -14.43
C GLU A 37 -13.01 1.41 -13.06
N TRP A 38 -14.03 1.71 -12.25
CA TRP A 38 -14.21 1.04 -10.97
C TRP A 38 -14.49 -0.45 -11.12
N ARG A 39 -15.30 -0.84 -12.11
CA ARG A 39 -15.61 -2.24 -12.38
C ARG A 39 -14.39 -3.01 -12.86
N GLU A 40 -13.62 -2.43 -13.78
CA GLU A 40 -12.36 -3.00 -14.26
C GLU A 40 -11.35 -3.16 -13.11
N TYR A 41 -11.28 -2.17 -12.21
CA TYR A 41 -10.50 -2.24 -10.99
C TYR A 41 -10.93 -3.42 -10.10
N LYS A 42 -12.22 -3.55 -9.78
CA LYS A 42 -12.76 -4.68 -9.00
C LYS A 42 -12.44 -6.03 -9.63
N GLU A 43 -12.66 -6.17 -10.93
CA GLU A 43 -12.34 -7.41 -11.66
C GLU A 43 -10.85 -7.73 -11.61
N LYS A 44 -9.98 -6.72 -11.68
CA LYS A 44 -8.54 -6.88 -11.54
C LYS A 44 -8.17 -7.38 -10.15
N LEU A 45 -8.74 -6.79 -9.09
CA LEU A 45 -8.50 -7.22 -7.71
C LEU A 45 -8.85 -8.70 -7.49
N LEU A 46 -10.00 -9.15 -8.00
CA LEU A 46 -10.43 -10.54 -7.86
C LEU A 46 -9.49 -11.55 -8.53
N LYS A 47 -8.77 -11.15 -9.59
CA LYS A 47 -7.82 -11.99 -10.32
C LYS A 47 -6.47 -12.11 -9.60
N ILE A 48 -6.02 -11.03 -8.96
CA ILE A 48 -4.67 -10.94 -8.37
C ILE A 48 -4.66 -11.16 -6.86
N ALA A 49 -5.80 -11.03 -6.18
CA ALA A 49 -5.87 -11.18 -4.73
C ALA A 49 -5.52 -12.62 -4.31
N PRO A 50 -4.81 -12.80 -3.18
CA PRO A 50 -4.54 -14.14 -2.63
C PRO A 50 -5.81 -14.94 -2.33
N THR A 51 -6.89 -14.25 -1.95
CA THR A 51 -8.23 -14.82 -1.73
C THR A 51 -9.30 -13.84 -2.22
N PRO A 52 -10.49 -14.31 -2.60
CA PRO A 52 -11.60 -13.43 -2.99
C PRO A 52 -11.95 -12.39 -1.92
N ASP A 53 -11.96 -12.79 -0.65
CA ASP A 53 -12.24 -11.89 0.48
C ASP A 53 -11.19 -10.80 0.62
N MET A 54 -9.93 -11.09 0.28
CA MET A 54 -8.89 -10.07 0.27
C MET A 54 -9.10 -9.06 -0.86
N GLY A 55 -9.54 -9.51 -2.03
CA GLY A 55 -9.88 -8.61 -3.14
C GLY A 55 -11.03 -7.67 -2.77
N LYS A 56 -12.08 -8.19 -2.14
CA LYS A 56 -13.20 -7.37 -1.65
C LYS A 56 -12.78 -6.42 -0.52
N ALA A 57 -11.95 -6.88 0.42
CA ALA A 57 -11.44 -6.05 1.50
C ALA A 57 -10.57 -4.89 0.96
N ALA A 58 -9.76 -5.15 -0.07
CA ALA A 58 -8.98 -4.11 -0.76
C ALA A 58 -9.89 -3.10 -1.49
N ASP A 59 -10.97 -3.57 -2.15
CA ASP A 59 -11.96 -2.68 -2.76
C ASP A 59 -12.64 -1.77 -1.74
N MET A 60 -13.12 -2.32 -0.61
CA MET A 60 -13.73 -1.53 0.47
C MET A 60 -12.74 -0.53 1.08
N TRP A 61 -11.51 -0.95 1.34
CA TRP A 61 -10.45 -0.06 1.81
C TRP A 61 -10.20 1.09 0.81
N THR A 62 -10.26 0.81 -0.49
CA THR A 62 -10.05 1.81 -1.55
C THR A 62 -11.16 2.85 -1.57
N MET A 63 -12.42 2.41 -1.43
CA MET A 63 -13.56 3.33 -1.31
C MET A 63 -13.39 4.24 -0.10
N ASP A 64 -13.09 3.66 1.05
CA ASP A 64 -12.94 4.39 2.31
C ASP A 64 -11.75 5.37 2.26
N ASN A 65 -10.63 4.96 1.66
CA ASN A 65 -9.49 5.85 1.41
C ASN A 65 -9.89 7.03 0.52
N LEU A 66 -10.61 6.81 -0.57
CA LEU A 66 -11.00 7.90 -1.48
C LEU A 66 -11.96 8.89 -0.83
N ASP A 67 -12.82 8.43 0.09
CA ASP A 67 -13.76 9.26 0.83
C ASP A 67 -13.07 10.07 1.95
N GLN A 68 -12.22 9.42 2.76
CA GLN A 68 -11.65 10.03 3.96
C GLN A 68 -10.32 10.76 3.70
N PHE A 69 -9.56 10.32 2.72
CA PHE A 69 -8.25 10.88 2.41
C PHE A 69 -8.39 11.87 1.26
N SER A 70 -7.71 13.01 1.33
CA SER A 70 -7.56 13.92 0.19
C SER A 70 -6.17 14.54 0.20
N PRO A 71 -5.29 14.17 -0.76
CA PRO A 71 -3.92 14.64 -0.77
C PRO A 71 -3.80 16.12 -1.07
N ASP A 72 -4.78 16.70 -1.78
CA ASP A 72 -4.71 18.06 -2.32
C ASP A 72 -4.77 19.16 -1.24
N ASN A 73 -4.98 18.80 0.03
CA ASN A 73 -5.09 19.74 1.15
C ASN A 73 -4.11 19.50 2.31
N LYS A 74 -3.22 18.50 2.22
CA LYS A 74 -2.32 18.18 3.32
C LYS A 74 -0.89 18.11 2.82
N GLN A 75 -0.11 19.14 3.18
CA GLN A 75 1.34 19.00 3.27
C GLN A 75 1.60 17.73 4.08
N LEU A 76 2.30 16.75 3.48
CA LEU A 76 2.58 15.51 4.18
C LEU A 76 3.28 15.89 5.50
N PRO A 77 2.80 15.35 6.64
CA PRO A 77 3.47 15.60 7.91
C PRO A 77 4.94 15.21 7.76
N PRO A 78 5.88 16.01 8.29
CA PRO A 78 7.28 15.66 8.23
C PRO A 78 7.46 14.31 8.92
N LEU A 79 8.06 13.37 8.20
CA LEU A 79 8.53 12.13 8.78
C LEU A 79 9.83 12.40 9.52
N ASN A 80 10.02 11.70 10.63
CA ASN A 80 11.29 11.74 11.32
C ASN A 80 12.39 11.26 10.37
N ASP A 81 13.47 12.03 10.30
CA ASP A 81 14.76 11.65 9.70
C ASP A 81 14.69 11.09 8.27
N MET A 82 13.80 11.65 7.45
CA MET A 82 13.73 11.32 6.03
C MET A 82 15.05 11.56 5.29
N ASP A 83 15.88 12.48 5.76
CA ASP A 83 17.22 12.72 5.21
C ASP A 83 18.11 11.48 5.41
N TYR A 84 18.00 10.80 6.55
CA TYR A 84 18.75 9.56 6.81
C TYR A 84 18.25 8.41 5.93
N VAL A 85 16.93 8.23 5.85
CA VAL A 85 16.32 7.21 4.97
C VAL A 85 16.68 7.46 3.50
N ALA A 86 16.69 8.72 3.06
CA ALA A 86 17.09 9.10 1.72
C ALA A 86 18.59 8.84 1.46
N ASN A 87 19.46 8.98 2.45
CA ASN A 87 20.88 8.65 2.32
C ASN A 87 21.13 7.14 2.17
N ILE A 88 20.34 6.28 2.84
CA ILE A 88 20.42 4.82 2.69
C ILE A 88 19.84 4.39 1.35
N SER A 89 18.62 4.86 1.04
CA SER A 89 17.92 4.49 -0.19
C SER A 89 16.98 5.60 -0.65
N PRO A 90 17.43 6.44 -1.60
CA PRO A 90 16.58 7.49 -2.18
C PRO A 90 15.32 6.92 -2.84
N LYS A 91 15.45 5.72 -3.42
CA LYS A 91 14.34 5.01 -4.04
C LYS A 91 13.29 4.63 -3.01
N PHE A 92 13.70 4.10 -1.86
CA PHE A 92 12.77 3.75 -0.81
C PHE A 92 12.10 4.97 -0.18
N ALA A 93 12.88 6.02 0.11
CA ALA A 93 12.34 7.28 0.60
C ALA A 93 11.22 7.81 -0.33
N SER A 94 11.42 7.71 -1.64
CA SER A 94 10.40 8.07 -2.63
C SER A 94 9.16 7.19 -2.56
N GLN A 95 9.32 5.87 -2.40
CA GLN A 95 8.21 4.92 -2.26
C GLN A 95 7.43 5.13 -0.95
N LEU A 96 8.11 5.43 0.15
CA LEU A 96 7.49 5.73 1.44
C LEU A 96 6.65 7.00 1.37
N MET A 97 7.21 8.07 0.79
CA MET A 97 6.50 9.32 0.57
C MET A 97 5.28 9.13 -0.34
N GLU A 98 5.42 8.35 -1.41
CA GLU A 98 4.30 8.02 -2.29
C GLU A 98 3.21 7.23 -1.56
N ALA A 99 3.58 6.22 -0.76
CA ALA A 99 2.65 5.44 0.02
C ALA A 99 1.86 6.31 1.01
N MET A 100 2.53 7.26 1.67
CA MET A 100 1.86 8.24 2.53
C MET A 100 0.97 9.20 1.76
N TYR A 101 1.46 9.68 0.61
CA TYR A 101 0.72 10.61 -0.24
C TYR A 101 -0.60 10.02 -0.74
N TYR A 102 -0.67 8.71 -0.95
CA TYR A 102 -1.90 8.02 -1.35
C TYR A 102 -2.63 7.37 -0.17
N GLY A 103 -2.22 7.66 1.06
CA GLY A 103 -2.86 7.12 2.27
C GLY A 103 -2.75 5.60 2.40
N MET A 104 -1.81 4.97 1.69
CA MET A 104 -1.52 3.53 1.81
C MET A 104 -0.97 3.19 3.21
N LEU A 105 -0.32 4.18 3.84
CA LEU A 105 0.19 4.12 5.20
C LEU A 105 -0.21 5.38 5.97
N ASN A 106 -0.41 5.23 7.27
CA ASN A 106 -0.54 6.37 8.18
C ASN A 106 0.83 6.83 8.70
N LEU A 107 0.87 8.00 9.35
CA LEU A 107 2.11 8.59 9.88
C LEU A 107 2.81 7.67 10.89
N THR A 108 2.06 7.01 11.77
CA THR A 108 2.63 6.10 12.77
C THR A 108 3.35 4.92 12.12
N GLN A 109 2.74 4.33 11.08
CA GLN A 109 3.35 3.24 10.31
C GLN A 109 4.60 3.69 9.58
N ALA A 110 4.56 4.89 8.98
CA ALA A 110 5.71 5.44 8.27
C ALA A 110 6.87 5.79 9.20
N ASN A 111 6.61 6.31 10.41
CA ASN A 111 7.66 6.53 11.41
C ASN A 111 8.27 5.21 11.89
N LEU A 112 7.47 4.18 12.13
CA LEU A 112 7.98 2.86 12.53
C LEU A 112 8.93 2.27 11.49
N ILE A 113 8.62 2.44 10.20
CA ILE A 113 9.52 2.05 9.11
C ILE A 113 10.82 2.86 9.15
N SER A 114 10.73 4.19 9.34
CA SER A 114 11.92 5.04 9.42
C SER A 114 12.83 4.62 10.57
N ASP A 115 12.26 4.35 11.75
CA ASP A 115 12.98 3.89 12.93
C ASP A 115 13.65 2.51 12.67
N GLU A 116 12.94 1.55 12.07
CA GLU A 116 13.49 0.24 11.72
C GLU A 116 14.68 0.34 10.74
N ILE A 117 14.66 1.30 9.83
CA ILE A 117 15.76 1.53 8.88
C ILE A 117 16.98 2.14 9.57
N GLN A 118 16.76 2.99 10.58
CA GLN A 118 17.85 3.57 11.38
C GLN A 118 18.56 2.55 12.24
N ASP A 119 17.79 1.64 12.85
CA ASP A 119 18.33 0.60 13.72
C ASP A 119 18.98 -0.54 12.93
N ALA A 120 18.68 -0.67 11.64
CA ALA A 120 19.25 -1.68 10.77
C ALA A 120 20.63 -1.27 10.22
N ASP A 121 21.52 -2.25 10.08
CA ASP A 121 22.78 -2.07 9.36
C ASP A 121 22.49 -1.69 7.89
N PRO A 122 22.94 -0.53 7.40
CA PRO A 122 22.72 -0.10 6.02
C PRO A 122 23.16 -1.14 4.97
N GLU A 123 24.15 -1.98 5.27
CA GLU A 123 24.61 -3.05 4.37
C GLU A 123 23.62 -4.24 4.29
N CYS A 124 22.74 -4.36 5.28
CA CYS A 124 21.73 -5.43 5.37
C CYS A 124 20.34 -5.00 4.85
N VAL A 125 20.13 -3.70 4.61
CA VAL A 125 18.83 -3.17 4.16
C VAL A 125 18.75 -3.16 2.63
N SER A 126 18.08 -4.16 2.06
CA SER A 126 17.82 -4.18 0.61
C SER A 126 16.56 -3.39 0.24
N THR A 127 16.52 -2.82 -0.97
CA THR A 127 15.28 -2.18 -1.47
C THR A 127 14.10 -3.17 -1.56
N ALA A 128 14.39 -4.45 -1.82
CA ALA A 128 13.35 -5.48 -1.89
C ALA A 128 12.70 -5.74 -0.52
N SER A 129 13.51 -5.82 0.55
CA SER A 129 12.98 -6.01 1.91
C SER A 129 12.15 -4.82 2.39
N LEU A 130 12.54 -3.60 2.00
CA LEU A 130 11.79 -2.39 2.35
C LEU A 130 10.47 -2.27 1.58
N GLU A 131 10.46 -2.63 0.30
CA GLU A 131 9.23 -2.71 -0.48
C GLU A 131 8.26 -3.76 0.09
N GLU A 132 8.78 -4.93 0.50
CA GLU A 132 7.99 -5.95 1.18
C GLU A 132 7.38 -5.45 2.49
N LEU A 133 8.07 -4.58 3.23
CA LEU A 133 7.56 -3.97 4.45
C LEU A 133 6.35 -3.07 4.16
N LEU A 134 6.44 -2.20 3.14
CA LEU A 134 5.31 -1.37 2.70
C LEU A 134 4.09 -2.22 2.34
N VAL A 135 4.32 -3.26 1.53
CA VAL A 135 3.27 -4.19 1.10
C VAL A 135 2.62 -4.85 2.32
N LYS A 136 3.41 -5.41 3.24
CA LYS A 136 2.90 -6.09 4.43
C LYS A 136 2.05 -5.17 5.31
N LEU A 137 2.51 -3.95 5.55
CA LEU A 137 1.79 -2.98 6.37
C LEU A 137 0.44 -2.60 5.75
N TRP A 138 0.43 -2.27 4.45
CA TRP A 138 -0.81 -1.98 3.74
C TRP A 138 -1.76 -3.19 3.70
N ILE A 139 -1.23 -4.39 3.45
CA ILE A 139 -2.03 -5.62 3.49
C ILE A 139 -2.66 -5.79 4.87
N GLY A 140 -1.96 -5.47 5.95
CA GLY A 140 -2.50 -5.42 7.31
C GLY A 140 -3.69 -4.45 7.43
N ASN A 141 -3.55 -3.25 6.87
CA ASN A 141 -4.62 -2.24 6.83
C ASN A 141 -5.85 -2.76 6.09
N ALA A 142 -5.68 -3.30 4.89
CA ALA A 142 -6.78 -3.86 4.09
C ALA A 142 -7.41 -5.09 4.75
N LYS A 143 -6.63 -5.95 5.43
CA LYS A 143 -7.14 -7.13 6.15
C LYS A 143 -8.15 -6.75 7.26
N SER A 144 -8.08 -5.54 7.82
CA SER A 144 -9.03 -5.09 8.85
C SER A 144 -10.47 -5.03 8.33
N TYR A 145 -10.66 -4.82 7.03
CA TYR A 145 -11.97 -4.77 6.37
C TYR A 145 -12.56 -6.15 6.11
N ARG A 146 -11.78 -7.25 6.21
CA ARG A 146 -12.31 -8.62 6.02
C ARG A 146 -13.48 -8.94 6.96
N LYS A 147 -13.49 -8.39 8.18
CA LYS A 147 -14.60 -8.57 9.13
C LYS A 147 -15.89 -7.90 8.67
N VAL A 148 -15.79 -6.85 7.85
CA VAL A 148 -16.92 -6.13 7.27
C VAL A 148 -17.47 -6.89 6.06
N VAL A 149 -16.59 -7.54 5.29
CA VAL A 149 -16.96 -8.24 4.05
C VAL A 149 -17.44 -9.68 4.25
N ALA A 150 -17.14 -10.29 5.40
CA ALA A 150 -17.53 -11.67 5.71
C ALA A 150 -18.97 -11.80 6.24
N ASN A 151 -19.64 -10.68 6.53
CA ASN A 151 -21.06 -10.61 6.89
C ASN A 151 -21.92 -10.36 5.64
#